data_AF-A0A3M1LR64-F1
#
_entry.id   AF-A0A3M1LR64-F1
#
_cell.length_a   1.000
_cell.length_b   1.000
_cell.length_c   1.000
_cell.angle_alpha   90.00
_cell.angle_beta   90.00
_cell.angle_gamma   90.00
#
_symmetry.space_group_name_H-M   'P 1'
#
loop_
_entity.id
_entity.type
_entity.pdbx_description
1 polymer ?
#
loop_
_entity_poly.entity_id
_entity_poly.type
_entity_poly.pdbx_seq_one_letter_code
_entity_poly.pdbx_strand_id
1 'polypeptide(L)'
;MSALLEDKVYVVLSETAKRGVYPLHGYKYGLYRIPVELTKKEEIEQVVNALKSNFDVDTFADRILVTYRWKERDVTSSKPEEWKEAELEVTVEIVTGEVIDIIYQIKPLENFPEAYWVKNYRLKADQNAKMVIDVILRSTIIGQKLIEHWMKKNKLSEEDAKAKLEGLTPLAKAPVTVTPVQTAAPQQATSAQAAAPQQTATAQAAQAAKGIDPEFMKKRQVATTSEHGYKIWGP
;
A
#
# COMPACT_ATOMS: atom_id res chain seq x y z
N MET A 1 1.75 23.61 -0.02
CA MET A 1 1.42 23.15 1.35
C MET A 1 0.14 22.33 1.24
N SER A 2 0.13 21.07 1.69
CA SER A 2 -1.04 20.18 1.57
C SER A 2 -2.15 20.65 2.50
N ALA A 3 -3.36 20.84 1.98
CA ALA A 3 -4.53 21.39 2.69
C ALA A 3 -5.23 20.37 3.62
N LEU A 4 -4.52 19.33 4.06
CA LEU A 4 -4.97 18.34 5.05
C LEU A 4 -5.07 18.93 6.48
N LEU A 5 -4.87 20.24 6.62
CA LEU A 5 -4.26 20.88 7.78
C LEU A 5 -5.19 21.78 8.60
N GLU A 6 -6.51 21.72 8.39
CA GLU A 6 -7.46 22.41 9.28
C GLU A 6 -7.69 21.67 10.60
N ASP A 7 -7.46 20.35 10.64
CA ASP A 7 -7.49 19.56 11.88
C ASP A 7 -6.09 19.03 12.24
N LYS A 8 -5.29 19.94 12.84
CA LYS A 8 -4.12 19.67 13.70
C LYS A 8 -3.07 18.69 13.14
N VAL A 9 -2.11 19.22 12.39
CA VAL A 9 -0.75 18.65 12.43
C VAL A 9 -0.16 19.01 13.79
N TYR A 10 -0.06 18.02 14.68
CA TYR A 10 0.85 18.11 15.81
C TYR A 10 2.27 17.95 15.27
N VAL A 11 2.88 19.02 14.75
CA VAL A 11 4.33 19.10 14.84
C VAL A 11 4.57 19.40 16.31
N VAL A 12 5.05 18.43 17.09
CA VAL A 12 5.58 18.73 18.43
C VAL A 12 6.89 19.48 18.25
N LEU A 13 6.78 20.77 17.92
CA LEU A 13 7.83 21.78 18.14
C LEU A 13 7.44 22.49 19.44
N SER A 14 7.66 21.83 20.58
CA SER A 14 7.48 22.48 21.86
C SER A 14 8.86 22.69 22.49
N GLU A 15 9.23 23.96 22.71
CA GLU A 15 10.36 24.35 23.58
C GLU A 15 10.09 24.03 25.07
N THR A 16 8.86 23.59 25.40
CA THR A 16 8.41 23.30 26.77
C THR A 16 7.71 21.93 26.84
N ALA A 17 8.43 20.86 26.51
CA ALA A 17 7.99 19.51 26.87
C ALA A 17 8.05 19.33 28.40
N LYS A 18 6.91 19.55 29.10
CA LYS A 18 6.77 19.20 30.52
C LYS A 18 5.88 17.96 30.70
N ARG A 19 6.49 16.95 31.33
CA ARG A 19 5.94 15.82 32.11
C ARG A 19 4.64 15.19 31.59
N GLY A 20 4.80 14.04 30.93
CA GLY A 20 3.73 13.08 30.63
C GLY A 20 3.77 12.53 29.21
N VAL A 21 4.48 13.21 28.32
CA VAL A 21 4.68 12.79 26.93
C VAL A 21 5.96 11.97 26.85
N TYR A 22 5.86 10.73 26.39
CA TYR A 22 7.02 9.88 26.13
C TYR A 22 7.99 10.60 25.19
N PRO A 23 9.22 10.91 25.63
CA PRO A 23 10.25 11.40 24.75
C PRO A 23 10.85 10.19 24.01
N LEU A 24 10.17 9.68 22.98
CA LEU A 24 10.78 8.70 22.07
C LEU A 24 11.68 9.43 21.06
N HIS A 25 12.84 9.82 21.59
CA HIS A 25 14.11 10.21 20.98
C HIS A 25 14.15 10.45 19.46
N GLY A 26 14.33 11.70 19.01
CA GLY A 26 15.01 12.00 17.73
C GLY A 26 14.27 11.74 16.41
N TYR A 27 13.08 11.13 16.44
CA TYR A 27 12.28 10.90 15.24
C TYR A 27 11.30 12.06 14.99
N LYS A 28 11.22 12.53 13.74
CA LYS A 28 10.11 13.40 13.31
C LYS A 28 8.90 12.50 13.07
N TYR A 29 7.80 12.80 13.77
CA TYR A 29 6.52 12.14 13.59
C TYR A 29 5.60 13.02 12.75
N GLY A 30 4.90 12.42 11.78
CA GLY A 30 3.68 12.99 11.25
C GLY A 30 2.51 12.08 11.58
N LEU A 31 1.44 12.69 12.09
CA LEU A 31 0.17 12.03 12.42
C LEU A 31 -0.92 12.68 11.58
N TYR A 32 -1.67 11.88 10.84
CA TYR A 32 -2.84 12.30 10.07
C TYR A 32 -4.05 11.52 10.52
N ARG A 33 -5.04 12.23 11.04
CA ARG A 33 -6.30 11.64 11.46
C ARG A 33 -7.32 11.75 10.35
N ILE A 34 -7.86 10.63 9.91
CA ILE A 34 -8.84 10.54 8.82
C ILE A 34 -10.19 10.11 9.40
N PRO A 35 -11.26 10.90 9.22
CA PRO A 35 -12.59 10.63 9.80
C PRO A 35 -13.34 9.56 9.01
N VAL A 36 -12.75 8.38 8.88
CA VAL A 36 -13.33 7.23 8.19
C VAL A 36 -13.08 5.98 9.00
N GLU A 37 -14.05 5.08 9.00
CA GLU A 37 -13.98 3.80 9.69
C GLU A 37 -13.32 2.74 8.80
N LEU A 38 -12.41 1.96 9.37
CA LEU A 38 -11.82 0.76 8.79
C LEU A 38 -11.67 -0.30 9.89
N THR A 39 -12.73 -1.06 10.11
CA THR A 39 -12.81 -2.10 11.17
C THR A 39 -13.05 -3.49 10.58
N LYS A 40 -13.60 -3.57 9.36
CA LYS A 40 -13.94 -4.82 8.70
C LYS A 40 -12.69 -5.47 8.11
N LYS A 41 -12.55 -6.77 8.34
CA LYS A 41 -11.41 -7.56 7.89
C LYS A 41 -11.25 -7.53 6.36
N GLU A 42 -12.35 -7.60 5.63
CA GLU A 42 -12.35 -7.61 4.17
C GLU A 42 -11.82 -6.29 3.61
N GLU A 43 -12.17 -5.17 4.23
CA GLU A 43 -11.70 -3.84 3.81
C GLU A 43 -10.20 -3.66 4.14
N ILE A 44 -9.75 -4.16 5.29
CA ILE A 44 -8.33 -4.18 5.67
C ILE A 44 -7.53 -5.00 4.66
N GLU A 45 -8.00 -6.19 4.27
CA GLU A 45 -7.36 -7.02 3.26
C GLU A 45 -7.31 -6.33 1.89
N GLN A 46 -8.35 -5.59 1.51
CA GLN A 46 -8.35 -4.78 0.28
C GLN A 46 -7.27 -3.69 0.31
N VAL A 47 -7.13 -2.97 1.43
CA VAL A 47 -6.06 -1.96 1.60
C VAL A 47 -4.69 -2.62 1.43
N VAL A 48 -4.45 -3.73 2.13
CA VAL A 48 -3.18 -4.47 2.07
C VAL A 48 -2.87 -4.92 0.63
N ASN A 49 -3.85 -5.51 -0.06
CA ASN A 49 -3.65 -6.03 -1.42
C ASN A 49 -3.42 -4.91 -2.44
N ALA A 50 -4.07 -3.76 -2.29
CA ALA A 50 -3.83 -2.60 -3.16
C ALA A 50 -2.39 -2.07 -3.04
N LEU A 51 -1.80 -2.11 -1.85
CA LEU A 51 -0.49 -1.50 -1.55
C LEU A 51 0.70 -2.42 -1.85
N LYS A 52 0.53 -3.75 -1.78
CA LYS A 52 1.59 -4.75 -2.03
C LYS A 52 2.29 -4.63 -3.39
N SER A 53 1.65 -4.01 -4.36
CA SER A 53 2.25 -3.80 -5.69
C SER A 53 3.40 -2.79 -5.69
N ASN A 54 3.37 -1.80 -4.78
CA ASN A 54 4.30 -0.67 -4.76
C ASN A 54 5.17 -0.63 -3.49
N PHE A 55 4.76 -1.35 -2.45
CA PHE A 55 5.34 -1.25 -1.12
C PHE A 55 5.51 -2.64 -0.48
N ASP A 56 6.45 -2.71 0.46
CA ASP A 56 6.57 -3.82 1.39
C ASP A 56 5.51 -3.62 2.48
N VAL A 57 4.55 -4.54 2.59
CA VAL A 57 3.36 -4.37 3.45
C VAL A 57 3.27 -5.49 4.45
N ASP A 58 3.26 -5.14 5.73
CA ASP A 58 3.07 -6.06 6.85
C ASP A 58 1.86 -5.65 7.68
N THR A 59 1.29 -6.58 8.43
CA THR A 59 0.13 -6.35 9.30
C THR A 59 0.40 -6.89 10.69
N PHE A 60 0.21 -6.04 11.69
CA PHE A 60 0.39 -6.42 13.09
C PHE A 60 -0.75 -5.84 13.94
N ALA A 61 -1.55 -6.72 14.54
CA ALA A 61 -2.75 -6.34 15.30
C ALA A 61 -3.68 -5.40 14.50
N ASP A 62 -3.85 -4.17 14.98
CA ASP A 62 -4.66 -3.10 14.39
C ASP A 62 -3.88 -2.22 13.40
N ARG A 63 -2.65 -2.59 13.02
CA ARG A 63 -1.76 -1.77 12.19
C ARG A 63 -1.44 -2.42 10.85
N ILE A 64 -1.41 -1.60 9.81
CA ILE A 64 -0.85 -1.93 8.50
C ILE A 64 0.44 -1.12 8.35
N LEU A 65 1.57 -1.80 8.26
CA LEU A 65 2.89 -1.21 8.06
C LEU A 65 3.19 -1.16 6.56
N VAL A 66 3.42 0.03 6.03
CA VAL A 66 3.68 0.28 4.61
C VAL A 66 5.09 0.85 4.48
N THR A 67 6.03 0.02 4.06
CA THR A 67 7.44 0.37 3.93
C THR A 67 7.78 0.66 2.47
N TYR A 68 8.33 1.85 2.22
CA TYR A 68 8.89 2.25 0.94
C TYR A 68 10.41 2.32 1.02
N ARG A 69 11.08 1.57 0.14
CA ARG A 69 12.53 1.56 0.00
C ARG A 69 12.97 2.34 -1.23
N TRP A 70 14.06 3.09 -1.12
CA TRP A 70 14.68 3.77 -2.25
C TRP A 70 16.20 3.71 -2.17
N LYS A 71 16.85 3.86 -3.32
CA LYS A 71 18.32 3.87 -3.42
C LYS A 71 18.82 5.27 -3.69
N GLU A 72 19.77 5.72 -2.87
CA GLU A 72 20.59 6.90 -3.13
C GLU A 72 21.90 6.46 -3.76
N ARG A 73 22.36 7.21 -4.76
CA ARG A 73 23.63 6.95 -5.44
C ARG A 73 24.45 8.22 -5.58
N ASP A 74 25.71 8.17 -5.19
CA ASP A 74 26.70 9.22 -5.46
C ASP A 74 27.64 8.74 -6.56
N VAL A 75 27.49 9.34 -7.74
CA VAL A 75 28.32 9.11 -8.93
C VAL A 75 29.18 10.33 -9.25
N THR A 76 29.41 11.22 -8.27
CA THR A 76 30.19 12.45 -8.48
C THR A 76 31.65 12.16 -8.81
N SER A 77 32.20 11.04 -8.35
CA SER A 77 33.55 10.62 -8.74
C SER A 77 33.60 10.07 -10.16
N SER A 78 34.65 10.43 -10.88
CA SER A 78 34.95 9.90 -12.22
C SER A 78 35.35 8.41 -12.19
N LYS A 79 35.68 7.87 -11.01
CA LYS A 79 36.04 6.46 -10.84
C LYS A 79 34.85 5.66 -10.31
N PRO A 80 34.43 4.58 -10.99
CA PRO A 80 33.33 3.73 -10.53
C PRO A 80 33.56 3.09 -9.15
N GLU A 81 34.81 2.82 -8.79
CA GLU A 81 35.20 2.23 -7.51
C GLU A 81 34.88 3.15 -6.31
N GLU A 82 34.76 4.45 -6.54
CA GLU A 82 34.46 5.45 -5.51
C GLU A 82 32.96 5.78 -5.44
N TRP A 83 32.13 5.15 -6.29
CA TRP A 83 30.69 5.34 -6.24
C TRP A 83 30.11 4.76 -4.96
N LYS A 84 29.17 5.49 -4.38
CA LYS A 84 28.49 5.09 -3.15
C LYS A 84 27.04 4.82 -3.44
N GLU A 85 26.53 3.72 -2.90
CA GLU A 85 25.11 3.42 -2.93
C GLU A 85 24.63 3.16 -1.50
N ALA A 86 23.44 3.66 -1.18
CA ALA A 86 22.79 3.40 0.09
C ALA A 86 21.31 3.08 -0.15
N GLU A 87 20.84 2.00 0.45
CA GLU A 87 19.42 1.66 0.48
C GLU A 87 18.80 2.23 1.74
N LEU A 88 17.78 3.06 1.55
CA LEU A 88 17.07 3.78 2.59
C LEU A 88 15.61 3.36 2.59
N GLU A 89 14.96 3.50 3.74
CA GLU A 89 13.55 3.16 3.86
C GLU A 89 12.79 4.14 4.74
N VAL A 90 11.48 4.22 4.51
CA VAL A 90 10.53 4.91 5.36
C VAL A 90 9.30 4.03 5.53
N THR A 91 8.78 3.98 6.75
CA THR A 91 7.59 3.19 7.09
C THR A 91 6.46 4.12 7.51
N VAL A 92 5.29 3.92 6.90
CA VAL A 92 4.04 4.57 7.23
C VAL A 92 3.12 3.51 7.84
N GLU A 93 2.62 3.78 9.03
CA GLU A 93 1.70 2.92 9.76
C GLU A 93 0.27 3.45 9.59
N ILE A 94 -0.65 2.57 9.23
CA ILE A 94 -2.10 2.85 9.23
C ILE A 94 -2.68 2.15 10.44
N VAL A 95 -3.10 2.91 11.45
CA VAL A 95 -3.84 2.40 12.61
C VAL A 95 -5.32 2.33 12.25
N THR A 96 -5.84 1.12 12.23
CA THR A 96 -7.24 0.80 11.89
C THR A 96 -8.17 1.01 13.09
N GLY A 97 -9.45 1.28 12.83
CA GLY A 97 -10.42 1.63 13.87
C GLY A 97 -11.61 2.42 13.32
N GLU A 98 -12.41 2.99 14.23
CA GLU A 98 -13.52 3.90 13.87
C GLU A 98 -13.05 5.18 13.18
N VAL A 99 -11.85 5.61 13.57
CA VAL A 99 -11.11 6.72 12.95
C VAL A 99 -9.72 6.20 12.64
N ILE A 100 -9.28 6.39 11.40
CA ILE A 100 -7.94 5.96 10.98
C ILE A 100 -6.92 7.01 11.38
N ASP A 101 -5.82 6.56 11.98
CA ASP A 101 -4.63 7.38 12.20
C ASP A 101 -3.50 6.87 11.29
N ILE A 102 -3.01 7.72 10.38
CA ILE A 102 -1.82 7.44 9.56
C ILE A 102 -0.61 8.11 10.21
N ILE A 103 0.38 7.31 10.59
CA ILE A 103 1.57 7.71 11.33
C ILE A 103 2.80 7.40 10.51
N TYR A 104 3.80 8.27 10.49
CA TYR A 104 5.12 7.88 9.96
C TYR A 104 6.23 8.38 10.88
N GLN A 105 7.30 7.59 10.92
CA GLN A 105 8.47 7.84 11.75
C GLN A 105 9.73 7.84 10.86
N ILE A 106 10.45 8.96 10.82
CA ILE A 106 11.70 9.06 10.05
C ILE A 106 12.86 8.56 10.89
N LYS A 107 13.39 7.38 10.55
CA LYS A 107 14.56 6.80 11.22
C LYS A 107 15.77 7.74 11.15
N PRO A 108 16.61 7.82 12.19
CA PRO A 108 17.83 8.61 12.12
C PRO A 108 18.80 7.94 11.11
N LEU A 109 19.73 8.70 10.55
CA LEU A 109 20.57 8.23 9.44
C LEU A 109 21.51 7.09 9.88
N GLU A 110 21.80 7.03 11.19
CA GLU A 110 22.58 6.01 11.88
C GLU A 110 21.97 4.60 11.76
N ASN A 111 20.67 4.50 11.46
CA ASN A 111 20.02 3.21 11.18
C ASN A 111 20.38 2.65 9.80
N PHE A 112 21.09 3.42 8.96
CA PHE A 112 21.53 3.04 7.63
C PHE A 112 23.05 3.09 7.55
N PRO A 113 23.74 1.98 7.90
CA PRO A 113 25.18 1.86 7.69
C PRO A 113 25.47 2.16 6.21
N GLU A 114 26.56 2.87 5.93
CA GLU A 114 26.93 3.36 4.58
C GLU A 114 26.16 4.59 4.05
N ALA A 115 25.17 5.13 4.76
CA ALA A 115 24.39 6.28 4.27
C ALA A 115 24.87 7.65 4.75
N TYR A 116 25.97 7.76 5.51
CA TYR A 116 26.43 9.03 6.12
C TYR A 116 26.71 10.16 5.12
N TRP A 117 26.97 9.83 3.85
CA TRP A 117 27.20 10.79 2.78
C TRP A 117 25.89 11.38 2.21
N VAL A 118 24.72 10.80 2.54
CA VAL A 118 23.42 11.23 2.02
C VAL A 118 23.05 12.59 2.60
N LYS A 119 23.06 13.62 1.74
CA LYS A 119 22.66 14.98 2.09
C LYS A 119 21.14 15.12 2.12
N ASN A 120 20.64 15.98 3.01
CA ASN A 120 19.22 16.30 3.15
C ASN A 120 18.30 15.09 3.39
N TYR A 121 18.85 14.02 3.99
CA TYR A 121 18.13 12.77 4.22
C TYR A 121 16.74 12.97 4.82
N ARG A 122 16.62 13.75 5.91
CA ARG A 122 15.34 13.98 6.59
C ARG A 122 14.28 14.62 5.68
N LEU A 123 14.67 15.53 4.79
CA LEU A 123 13.75 16.16 3.85
C LEU A 123 13.26 15.15 2.81
N LYS A 124 14.17 14.34 2.27
CA LYS A 124 13.83 13.28 1.29
C LYS A 124 12.94 12.21 1.91
N ALA A 125 13.26 11.76 3.14
CA ALA A 125 12.45 10.79 3.87
C ALA A 125 11.04 11.33 4.17
N ASP A 126 10.93 12.61 4.55
CA ASP A 126 9.64 13.30 4.75
C ASP A 126 8.81 13.38 3.45
N GLN A 127 9.45 13.69 2.32
CA GLN A 127 8.79 13.70 1.01
C GLN A 127 8.33 12.30 0.59
N ASN A 128 9.17 11.28 0.79
CA ASN A 128 8.82 9.89 0.50
C ASN A 128 7.68 9.40 1.38
N ALA A 129 7.67 9.73 2.68
CA ALA A 129 6.55 9.39 3.57
C ALA A 129 5.25 10.01 3.06
N LYS A 130 5.26 11.30 2.70
CA LYS A 130 4.09 11.98 2.14
C LYS A 130 3.64 11.37 0.81
N MET A 131 4.56 10.96 -0.05
CA MET A 131 4.24 10.21 -1.27
C MET A 131 3.52 8.90 -0.94
N VAL A 132 4.00 8.13 0.05
CA VAL A 132 3.33 6.89 0.48
C VAL A 132 1.91 7.18 0.96
N ILE A 133 1.72 8.22 1.78
CA ILE A 133 0.40 8.64 2.28
C ILE A 133 -0.52 9.04 1.12
N ASP A 134 -0.01 9.81 0.17
CA ASP A 134 -0.75 10.22 -1.01
C ASP A 134 -1.18 9.01 -1.84
N VAL A 135 -0.31 8.01 -2.01
CA VAL A 135 -0.67 6.75 -2.67
C VAL A 135 -1.72 5.99 -1.87
N ILE A 136 -1.58 5.85 -0.55
CA ILE A 136 -2.59 5.21 0.32
C ILE A 136 -3.96 5.86 0.11
N LEU A 137 -4.02 7.20 0.11
CA LEU A 137 -5.25 7.94 -0.10
C LEU A 137 -5.82 7.80 -1.52
N ARG A 138 -4.98 7.68 -2.56
CA ARG A 138 -5.47 7.56 -3.94
C ARG A 138 -5.79 6.13 -4.38
N SER A 139 -5.13 5.12 -3.83
CA SER A 139 -5.18 3.74 -4.35
C SER A 139 -6.02 2.79 -3.51
N THR A 140 -6.50 3.21 -2.33
CA THR A 140 -7.19 2.33 -1.40
C THR A 140 -8.63 2.77 -1.12
N ILE A 141 -9.42 1.89 -0.50
CA ILE A 141 -10.80 2.18 -0.05
C ILE A 141 -10.86 3.33 0.98
N ILE A 142 -9.75 3.63 1.66
CA ILE A 142 -9.66 4.78 2.59
C ILE A 142 -9.98 6.08 1.85
N GLY A 143 -9.43 6.26 0.64
CA GLY A 143 -9.71 7.42 -0.20
C GLY A 143 -11.16 7.52 -0.65
N GLN A 144 -11.75 6.39 -1.03
CA GLN A 144 -13.15 6.31 -1.46
C GLN A 144 -14.09 6.70 -0.31
N LYS A 145 -13.86 6.15 0.88
CA LYS A 145 -14.62 6.51 2.09
C LYS A 145 -14.45 7.98 2.48
N LEU A 146 -13.26 8.54 2.25
CA LEU A 146 -13.00 9.96 2.53
C LEU A 146 -13.78 10.87 1.57
N ILE A 147 -13.85 10.50 0.29
CA ILE A 147 -14.68 11.17 -0.72
C ILE A 147 -16.16 11.12 -0.28
N GLU A 148 -16.67 9.94 0.07
CA GLU A 148 -18.06 9.79 0.53
C GLU A 148 -18.37 10.62 1.78
N HIS A 149 -17.42 10.67 2.73
CA HIS A 149 -17.54 11.50 3.92
C HIS A 149 -17.62 12.99 3.56
N TRP A 150 -16.81 13.48 2.61
CA TRP A 150 -16.90 14.87 2.15
C TRP A 150 -18.18 15.17 1.37
N MET A 151 -18.67 14.24 0.56
CA MET A 151 -19.96 14.38 -0.13
C MET A 151 -21.09 14.54 0.88
N LYS A 152 -21.12 13.71 1.94
CA LYS A 152 -22.15 13.78 2.99
C LYS A 152 -22.03 15.02 3.87
N LYS A 153 -20.82 15.32 4.37
CA LYS A 153 -20.57 16.41 5.33
C LYS A 153 -20.69 17.79 4.68
N ASN A 154 -20.14 17.95 3.48
CA ASN A 154 -20.01 19.24 2.82
C ASN A 154 -20.98 19.43 1.65
N LYS A 155 -21.81 18.42 1.32
CA LYS A 155 -22.72 18.42 0.17
C LYS A 155 -21.99 18.69 -1.17
N LEU A 156 -20.75 18.21 -1.28
CA LEU A 156 -19.96 18.32 -2.51
C LEU A 156 -20.48 17.33 -3.56
N SER A 157 -20.30 17.68 -4.84
CA SER A 157 -20.44 16.71 -5.92
C SER A 157 -19.31 15.67 -5.84
N GLU A 158 -19.52 14.51 -6.47
CA GLU A 158 -18.48 13.46 -6.51
C GLU A 158 -17.21 13.95 -7.22
N GLU A 159 -17.36 14.74 -8.29
CA GLU A 159 -16.26 15.31 -9.05
C GLU A 159 -15.46 16.32 -8.21
N ASP A 160 -16.13 17.21 -7.47
CA ASP A 160 -15.45 18.18 -6.60
C ASP A 160 -14.71 17.49 -5.45
N ALA A 161 -15.29 16.42 -4.89
CA ALA A 161 -14.67 15.66 -3.82
C ALA A 161 -13.43 14.89 -4.30
N LYS A 162 -13.46 14.35 -5.53
CA LYS A 162 -12.28 13.76 -6.19
C LYS A 162 -11.23 14.81 -6.47
N ALA A 163 -11.59 15.96 -7.05
CA ALA A 163 -10.67 17.06 -7.31
C ALA A 163 -10.01 17.56 -6.01
N LYS A 164 -10.78 17.61 -4.90
CA LYS A 164 -10.24 17.92 -3.58
C LYS A 164 -9.23 16.87 -3.11
N LEU A 165 -9.52 15.57 -3.26
CA LEU A 165 -8.57 14.51 -2.93
C LEU A 165 -7.28 14.64 -3.76
N GLU A 166 -7.40 14.92 -5.05
CA GLU A 166 -6.26 15.08 -5.94
C GLU A 166 -5.40 16.30 -5.59
N GLY A 167 -6.03 17.44 -5.28
CA GLY A 167 -5.33 18.64 -4.83
C GLY A 167 -4.62 18.46 -3.48
N LEU A 168 -5.11 17.57 -2.63
CA LEU A 168 -4.51 17.23 -1.34
C LEU A 168 -3.30 16.30 -1.44
N THR A 169 -3.22 15.53 -2.53
CA THR A 169 -2.25 14.45 -2.73
C THR A 169 -1.35 14.70 -3.96
N PRO A 170 -0.56 15.78 -3.96
CA PRO A 170 0.24 16.18 -5.12
C PRO A 170 1.46 15.27 -5.36
N LEU A 171 1.87 14.46 -4.38
CA LEU A 171 3.04 13.58 -4.47
C LEU A 171 2.66 12.14 -4.85
N ALA A 172 1.37 11.85 -5.05
CA ALA A 172 0.95 10.52 -5.48
C ALA A 172 1.64 10.15 -6.79
N LYS A 173 2.38 9.04 -6.77
CA LYS A 173 2.80 8.38 -8.01
C LYS A 173 1.55 7.83 -8.72
N ALA A 174 1.57 7.76 -10.05
CA ALA A 174 0.41 7.41 -10.86
C ALA A 174 -0.37 6.20 -10.28
N PRO A 175 -1.71 6.29 -10.17
CA PRO A 175 -2.51 5.29 -9.47
C PRO A 175 -2.53 3.94 -10.22
N VAL A 176 -2.51 2.84 -9.48
CA VAL A 176 -2.97 1.54 -9.98
C VAL A 176 -4.49 1.54 -9.93
N THR A 177 -5.13 1.24 -11.07
CA THR A 177 -6.58 1.12 -11.17
C THR A 177 -7.08 -0.03 -10.28
N VAL A 178 -7.71 0.29 -9.16
CA VAL A 178 -8.51 -0.68 -8.41
C VAL A 178 -9.85 -0.81 -9.12
N THR A 179 -10.15 -1.99 -9.66
CA THR A 179 -11.49 -2.29 -10.18
C THR A 179 -12.44 -2.39 -8.99
N PRO A 180 -13.48 -1.55 -8.88
CA PRO A 180 -14.49 -1.72 -7.84
C PRO A 180 -15.27 -3.02 -8.10
N VAL A 181 -15.43 -3.84 -7.07
CA VAL A 181 -16.35 -4.99 -7.14
C VAL A 181 -17.78 -4.43 -7.11
N GLN A 182 -18.52 -4.68 -8.18
CA GLN A 182 -19.94 -4.38 -8.26
C GLN A 182 -20.69 -5.09 -7.14
N THR A 183 -21.39 -4.33 -6.32
CA THR A 183 -22.40 -4.83 -5.40
C THR A 183 -23.52 -5.44 -6.24
N ALA A 184 -23.70 -6.76 -6.14
CA ALA A 184 -24.74 -7.48 -6.88
C ALA A 184 -26.15 -7.05 -6.40
N ALA A 185 -26.99 -6.65 -7.34
CA ALA A 185 -28.42 -6.41 -7.19
C ALA A 185 -29.14 -6.92 -8.46
N PRO A 186 -30.43 -7.32 -8.39
CA PRO A 186 -30.89 -8.65 -8.83
C PRO A 186 -31.19 -8.79 -10.33
N GLN A 187 -31.04 -10.02 -10.82
CA GLN A 187 -31.45 -10.47 -12.15
C GLN A 187 -32.94 -10.19 -12.41
N GLN A 188 -33.21 -9.37 -13.43
CA GLN A 188 -34.49 -9.40 -14.15
C GLN A 188 -34.34 -10.30 -15.38
N ALA A 189 -35.22 -11.29 -15.45
CA ALA A 189 -35.36 -12.21 -16.56
C ALA A 189 -36.06 -11.52 -17.74
N THR A 190 -35.58 -11.77 -18.96
CA THR A 190 -36.38 -11.64 -20.19
C THR A 190 -35.98 -12.70 -21.22
N SER A 191 -36.91 -13.64 -21.40
CA SER A 191 -37.40 -14.28 -22.64
C SER A 191 -36.45 -14.66 -23.78
N ALA A 192 -36.52 -15.95 -24.10
CA ALA A 192 -36.01 -16.61 -25.29
C ALA A 192 -36.74 -16.22 -26.60
N GLN A 193 -35.99 -16.19 -27.71
CA GLN A 193 -36.46 -16.72 -29.01
C GLN A 193 -35.28 -17.01 -29.96
N ALA A 194 -35.41 -18.10 -30.72
CA ALA A 194 -34.38 -18.75 -31.52
C ALA A 194 -34.54 -18.46 -33.03
N ALA A 195 -33.42 -18.43 -33.77
CA ALA A 195 -33.26 -18.97 -35.12
C ALA A 195 -31.77 -18.91 -35.58
N ALA A 196 -31.26 -20.03 -36.13
CA ALA A 196 -29.92 -20.23 -36.74
C ALA A 196 -30.05 -20.25 -38.29
N PRO A 197 -29.03 -20.63 -39.12
CA PRO A 197 -27.57 -20.85 -38.97
C PRO A 197 -26.74 -20.01 -40.02
N GLN A 198 -25.39 -19.93 -40.08
CA GLN A 198 -24.43 -20.93 -40.57
C GLN A 198 -22.97 -20.40 -40.57
N GLN A 199 -22.00 -21.27 -40.17
CA GLN A 199 -20.59 -21.46 -40.63
C GLN A 199 -19.59 -20.25 -40.64
N THR A 200 -18.32 -20.32 -40.19
CA THR A 200 -17.30 -21.38 -40.29
C THR A 200 -16.06 -21.10 -39.38
N ALA A 201 -15.43 -22.19 -38.91
CA ALA A 201 -13.98 -22.42 -38.70
C ALA A 201 -13.20 -21.78 -37.51
N THR A 202 -12.84 -22.66 -36.55
CA THR A 202 -11.51 -22.93 -35.89
C THR A 202 -10.67 -21.74 -35.34
N ALA A 203 -10.10 -21.72 -34.13
CA ALA A 203 -9.47 -22.79 -33.35
C ALA A 203 -9.39 -22.47 -31.83
N GLN A 204 -9.25 -23.54 -31.05
CA GLN A 204 -9.11 -23.68 -29.59
C GLN A 204 -7.86 -22.94 -29.04
N ALA A 205 -7.86 -22.40 -27.82
CA ALA A 205 -7.72 -23.19 -26.60
C ALA A 205 -8.34 -22.52 -25.36
N ALA A 206 -9.31 -23.21 -24.78
CA ALA A 206 -9.81 -22.96 -23.43
C ALA A 206 -8.93 -23.71 -22.42
N GLN A 207 -8.36 -23.01 -21.44
CA GLN A 207 -7.80 -23.62 -20.24
C GLN A 207 -8.97 -24.06 -19.34
N ALA A 208 -9.36 -25.32 -19.50
CA ALA A 208 -10.25 -26.00 -18.58
C ALA A 208 -9.53 -26.21 -17.23
N ALA A 209 -10.14 -25.73 -16.16
CA ALA A 209 -9.78 -26.03 -14.78
C ALA A 209 -9.81 -27.55 -14.57
N LYS A 210 -8.63 -28.18 -14.44
CA LYS A 210 -8.50 -29.57 -14.03
C LYS A 210 -8.44 -29.61 -12.50
N GLY A 211 -9.39 -30.31 -11.89
CA GLY A 211 -9.33 -30.67 -10.47
C GLY A 211 -8.06 -31.46 -10.13
N ILE A 212 -7.70 -31.44 -8.85
CA ILE A 212 -6.51 -32.10 -8.30
C ILE A 212 -6.58 -33.61 -8.59
N ASP A 213 -5.56 -34.17 -9.26
CA ASP A 213 -5.42 -35.62 -9.50
C ASP A 213 -5.16 -36.32 -8.15
N PRO A 214 -6.06 -37.18 -7.63
CA PRO A 214 -5.88 -37.86 -6.34
C PRO A 214 -4.71 -38.86 -6.34
N GLU A 215 -4.21 -39.23 -7.52
CA GLU A 215 -3.06 -40.14 -7.68
C GLU A 215 -1.73 -39.38 -7.91
N PHE A 216 -1.74 -38.05 -7.78
CA PHE A 216 -0.56 -37.19 -7.98
C PHE A 216 0.67 -37.66 -7.18
N MET A 217 0.46 -38.08 -5.92
CA MET A 217 1.54 -38.50 -5.02
C MET A 217 2.23 -39.80 -5.45
N LYS A 218 1.57 -40.69 -6.21
CA LYS A 218 2.16 -41.98 -6.61
C LYS A 218 3.07 -41.88 -7.82
N LYS A 219 2.98 -40.78 -8.57
CA LYS A 219 3.70 -40.60 -9.84
C LYS A 219 5.02 -39.84 -9.69
N ARG A 220 5.38 -39.37 -8.48
CA ARG A 220 6.66 -38.68 -8.24
C ARG A 220 7.78 -39.68 -7.94
N GLN A 221 8.95 -39.44 -8.54
CA GLN A 221 10.19 -40.11 -8.17
C GLN A 221 10.84 -39.40 -6.97
N VAL A 222 11.32 -40.16 -5.99
CA VAL A 222 12.05 -39.61 -4.84
C VAL A 222 13.47 -39.28 -5.29
N ALA A 223 13.85 -38.01 -5.24
CA ALA A 223 15.15 -37.56 -5.75
C ALA A 223 16.30 -37.82 -4.76
N THR A 224 16.04 -37.82 -3.44
CA THR A 224 17.01 -38.19 -2.37
C THR A 224 16.32 -38.22 -1.01
N THR A 225 16.88 -38.99 -0.06
CA THR A 225 16.48 -38.99 1.36
C THR A 225 17.48 -38.14 2.15
N SER A 226 17.00 -37.21 2.98
CA SER A 226 17.87 -36.41 3.85
C SER A 226 18.46 -37.22 5.01
N GLU A 227 19.56 -36.75 5.60
CA GLU A 227 20.22 -37.39 6.76
C GLU A 227 19.34 -37.47 8.02
N HIS A 228 18.20 -36.78 8.05
CA HIS A 228 17.24 -36.83 9.17
C HIS A 228 15.93 -37.52 8.78
N GLY A 229 15.93 -38.33 7.71
CA GLY A 229 14.84 -39.24 7.35
C GLY A 229 13.63 -38.61 6.65
N TYR A 230 13.65 -37.32 6.33
CA TYR A 230 12.59 -36.71 5.53
C TYR A 230 12.84 -36.90 4.02
N LYS A 231 11.79 -37.31 3.30
CA LYS A 231 11.78 -37.44 1.85
C LYS A 231 11.60 -36.07 1.21
N ILE A 232 12.57 -35.65 0.39
CA ILE A 232 12.50 -34.40 -0.38
C ILE A 232 12.06 -34.74 -1.80
N TRP A 233 11.00 -34.10 -2.26
CA TRP A 233 10.46 -34.29 -3.60
C TRP A 233 10.96 -33.16 -4.51
N GLY A 234 11.70 -33.52 -5.57
CA GLY A 234 12.09 -32.59 -6.62
C GLY A 234 10.89 -32.18 -7.50
N PRO A 235 11.06 -31.17 -8.38
CA PRO A 235 10.01 -30.74 -9.31
C PRO A 235 9.42 -31.92 -10.10
#